data_AF-A0AAV1KSH5-F1
#
_entry.id   AF-A0AAV1KSH5-F1
#
_cell.length_a   1.000
_cell.length_b   1.000
_cell.length_c   1.000
_cell.angle_alpha   90.00
_cell.angle_beta   90.00
_cell.angle_gamma   90.00
#
_symmetry.space_group_name_H-M   'P 1'
#
loop_
_entity.id
_entity.type
_entity.pdbx_description
1 polymer ?
#
loop_
_entity_poly.entity_id
_entity_poly.type
_entity_poly.pdbx_seq_one_letter_code
_entity_poly.pdbx_strand_id
1 'polypeptide(L)'
;MLHFSQQDEATKSDHLHRVSKLLDKLNENFKKNYIPGEDLCIDESVVPFRGKLIFRQYNKQKRHKYGIKIFKLCTLPGYTYKLRIYAGKENGKTNTTPETLLCICSTKAMHLVYR
;
A
#
# COMPACT_ATOMS: atom_id res chain seq x y z
N MET A 1 6.05 -21.57 -13.94
CA MET A 1 6.70 -20.40 -13.30
C MET A 1 5.63 -19.31 -13.15
N LEU A 2 5.52 -18.65 -12.00
CA LEU A 2 4.44 -17.68 -11.72
C LEU A 2 4.87 -16.25 -12.09
N HIS A 3 4.10 -15.59 -12.96
CA HIS A 3 4.35 -14.22 -13.41
C HIS A 3 3.07 -13.40 -13.40
N PHE A 4 3.17 -12.11 -13.08
CA PHE A 4 2.03 -11.18 -12.95
C PHE A 4 2.07 -10.01 -13.95
N SER A 5 3.11 -9.91 -14.79
CA SER A 5 3.27 -8.85 -15.79
C SER A 5 3.91 -9.38 -17.07
N GLN A 6 3.49 -8.85 -18.22
CA GLN A 6 4.20 -9.02 -19.49
C GLN A 6 5.35 -8.00 -19.58
N GLN A 7 6.49 -8.39 -20.15
CA GLN A 7 7.78 -7.69 -20.06
C GLN A 7 7.79 -6.33 -20.81
N ASP A 8 6.77 -6.03 -21.62
CA ASP A 8 6.87 -5.05 -22.71
C ASP A 8 6.42 -3.62 -22.36
N GLU A 9 5.82 -3.39 -21.18
CA GLU A 9 5.30 -2.06 -20.79
C GLU A 9 5.98 -1.42 -19.56
N ALA A 10 7.15 -1.92 -19.17
CA ALA A 10 7.84 -1.40 -17.99
C ALA A 10 8.49 -0.04 -18.27
N THR A 11 7.85 1.04 -17.85
CA THR A 11 8.56 2.31 -17.60
C THR A 11 9.59 2.04 -16.50
N LYS A 12 10.88 2.31 -16.77
CA LYS A 12 11.99 2.05 -15.82
C LYS A 12 11.81 2.71 -14.44
N SER A 13 10.88 3.64 -14.32
CA SER A 13 10.60 4.40 -13.11
C SER A 13 9.64 3.71 -12.14
N ASP A 14 8.78 2.77 -12.58
CA ASP A 14 7.82 2.12 -11.69
C ASP A 14 8.39 0.83 -11.07
N HIS A 15 8.78 0.90 -9.81
CA HIS A 15 9.27 -0.24 -9.04
C HIS A 15 8.20 -1.33 -8.78
N LEU A 16 6.91 -1.01 -8.94
CA LEU A 16 5.80 -1.93 -8.71
C LEU A 16 5.20 -2.51 -10.00
N HIS A 17 5.71 -2.18 -11.20
CA HIS A 17 5.12 -2.59 -12.48
C HIS A 17 4.76 -4.09 -12.56
N ARG A 18 5.59 -4.95 -11.94
CA ARG A 18 5.37 -6.41 -11.95
C ARG A 18 4.13 -6.86 -11.19
N VAL A 19 3.69 -6.07 -10.21
CA VAL A 19 2.57 -6.40 -9.32
C VAL A 19 1.45 -5.37 -9.38
N SER A 20 1.64 -4.24 -10.08
CA SER A 20 0.69 -3.12 -10.15
C SER A 20 -0.72 -3.58 -10.54
N LYS A 21 -0.85 -4.32 -11.65
CA LYS A 21 -2.15 -4.88 -12.11
C LYS A 21 -2.83 -5.77 -11.07
N LEU A 22 -2.04 -6.54 -10.31
CA LEU A 22 -2.56 -7.36 -9.22
C LEU A 22 -3.04 -6.51 -8.05
N LEU A 23 -2.28 -5.47 -7.67
CA LEU A 23 -2.66 -4.54 -6.61
C LEU A 23 -3.94 -3.78 -6.94
N ASP A 24 -4.08 -3.34 -8.18
CA ASP A 24 -5.31 -2.70 -8.67
C ASP A 24 -6.49 -3.66 -8.56
N LYS A 25 -6.31 -4.92 -9.00
CA LYS A 25 -7.38 -5.91 -8.93
C LYS A 25 -7.80 -6.24 -7.50
N LEU A 26 -6.84 -6.32 -6.58
CA LEU A 26 -7.11 -6.49 -5.17
C LEU A 26 -7.90 -5.31 -4.60
N ASN A 27 -7.48 -4.08 -4.88
CA ASN A 27 -8.17 -2.87 -4.44
C ASN A 27 -9.59 -2.76 -5.02
N GLU A 28 -9.81 -3.11 -6.28
CA GLU A 28 -11.15 -3.20 -6.88
C GLU A 28 -12.02 -4.20 -6.12
N ASN A 29 -11.50 -5.40 -5.90
CA ASN A 29 -12.22 -6.46 -5.21
C ASN A 29 -12.52 -6.08 -3.75
N PHE A 30 -11.59 -5.42 -3.06
CA PHE A 30 -11.82 -4.98 -1.69
C PHE A 30 -13.01 -4.01 -1.59
N LYS A 31 -13.07 -3.03 -2.50
CA LYS A 31 -14.16 -2.06 -2.56
C LYS A 31 -15.48 -2.68 -3.01
N LYS A 32 -15.44 -3.64 -3.94
CA LYS A 32 -16.64 -4.30 -4.47
C LYS A 32 -17.33 -5.17 -3.41
N ASN A 33 -16.57 -5.82 -2.54
CA ASN A 33 -17.09 -6.82 -1.61
C ASN A 33 -17.46 -6.26 -0.24
N TYR A 34 -17.18 -4.99 0.04
CA TYR A 34 -17.48 -4.40 1.35
C TYR A 34 -17.75 -2.90 1.24
N ILE A 35 -18.87 -2.47 1.84
CA ILE A 35 -19.22 -1.05 1.98
C ILE A 35 -18.69 -0.60 3.36
N PRO A 36 -17.70 0.31 3.41
CA PRO A 36 -17.15 0.77 4.67
C PRO A 36 -18.17 1.60 5.45
N GLY A 37 -18.18 1.45 6.78
CA GLY A 37 -18.85 2.38 7.69
C GLY A 37 -18.07 3.68 7.85
N GLU A 38 -18.56 4.57 8.72
CA GLU A 38 -17.97 5.89 8.98
C GLU A 38 -16.57 5.84 9.60
N ASP A 39 -16.27 4.75 10.30
CA ASP A 39 -14.99 4.54 10.97
C ASP A 39 -13.97 3.92 10.02
N LEU A 40 -12.98 4.73 9.64
CA LEU A 40 -11.82 4.30 8.87
C LEU A 40 -10.54 4.57 9.64
N CYS A 41 -9.65 3.58 9.61
CA CYS A 41 -8.32 3.63 10.20
C CYS A 41 -7.28 3.48 9.12
N ILE A 42 -6.23 4.28 9.16
CA ILE A 42 -5.03 4.02 8.35
C ILE A 42 -4.02 3.30 9.22
N ASP A 43 -3.43 2.23 8.70
CA ASP A 43 -2.41 1.46 9.40
C ASP A 43 -1.19 1.20 8.50
N GLU A 44 -0.03 1.08 9.15
CA GLU A 44 1.24 0.70 8.55
C GLU A 44 1.57 -0.76 8.88
N SER A 45 1.49 -1.61 7.86
CA SER A 45 1.88 -3.02 7.93
C SER A 45 3.24 -3.28 7.29
N VAL A 46 3.95 -4.31 7.76
CA VAL A 46 5.20 -4.77 7.17
C VAL A 46 5.07 -6.24 6.78
N VAL A 47 5.29 -6.54 5.50
CA VAL A 47 5.41 -7.92 5.02
C VAL A 47 6.88 -8.34 5.12
N PRO A 48 7.23 -9.33 5.97
CA PRO A 48 8.62 -9.72 6.17
C PRO A 48 9.27 -10.15 4.86
N PHE A 49 10.39 -9.52 4.51
CA PHE A 49 11.14 -9.84 3.29
C PHE A 49 12.62 -9.49 3.45
N ARG A 50 13.51 -10.43 3.12
CA ARG A 50 14.98 -10.28 3.25
C ARG A 50 15.75 -10.33 1.94
N GLY A 51 15.09 -10.57 0.81
CA GLY A 51 15.74 -10.56 -0.51
C GLY A 51 16.20 -9.17 -0.96
N LYS A 52 16.84 -9.11 -2.13
CA LYS A 52 17.23 -7.85 -2.78
C LYS A 52 15.99 -7.17 -3.36
N LEU A 53 15.63 -6.02 -2.79
CA LEU A 53 14.52 -5.19 -3.26
C LEU A 53 14.81 -3.74 -2.92
N ILE A 54 14.66 -2.85 -3.90
CA ILE A 54 15.08 -1.43 -3.82
C ILE A 54 14.34 -0.70 -2.70
N PHE A 55 13.04 -0.95 -2.53
CA PHE A 55 12.17 -0.25 -1.58
C PHE A 55 11.94 -1.02 -0.26
N ARG A 56 12.79 -2.00 0.06
CA ARG A 56 12.75 -2.69 1.35
C ARG A 56 13.00 -1.69 2.48
N GLN A 57 12.15 -1.73 3.51
CA GLN A 57 12.24 -0.83 4.66
C GLN A 57 12.77 -1.55 5.89
N TYR A 58 13.48 -0.80 6.74
CA TYR A 58 13.88 -1.21 8.08
C TYR A 58 13.06 -0.44 9.11
N ASN A 59 12.37 -1.14 10.02
CA ASN A 59 11.68 -0.55 11.15
C ASN A 59 12.08 -1.24 12.46
N LYS A 60 12.85 -0.54 13.29
CA LYS A 60 13.40 -1.07 14.56
C LYS A 60 12.30 -1.45 15.56
N GLN A 61 11.13 -0.81 15.51
CA GLN A 61 10.03 -0.98 16.46
C GLN A 61 9.16 -2.22 16.16
N LYS A 62 9.26 -2.81 14.96
CA LYS A 62 8.46 -3.98 14.59
C LYS A 62 9.24 -5.27 14.83
N ARG A 63 8.52 -6.36 15.20
CA ARG A 63 9.10 -7.71 15.37
C ARG A 63 9.89 -8.15 14.15
N HIS A 64 9.32 -7.96 12.96
CA HIS A 64 10.01 -8.16 11.70
C HIS A 64 10.59 -6.84 11.23
N LYS A 65 11.88 -6.64 11.53
CA LYS A 65 12.53 -5.35 11.27
C LYS A 65 12.74 -5.04 9.80
N TYR A 66 12.85 -6.04 8.92
CA TYR A 66 13.06 -5.86 7.49
C TYR A 66 11.88 -6.39 6.69
N GLY A 67 11.35 -5.59 5.78
CA GLY A 67 10.26 -6.01 4.91
C GLY A 67 9.77 -4.97 3.94
N ILE A 68 8.65 -5.28 3.30
CA ILE A 68 7.92 -4.38 2.40
C ILE A 68 6.90 -3.63 3.26
N LYS A 69 6.99 -2.29 3.28
CA LYS A 69 6.04 -1.44 3.98
C LYS A 69 4.77 -1.28 3.13
N ILE A 70 3.61 -1.48 3.74
CA ILE A 70 2.29 -1.35 3.13
C ILE A 70 1.44 -0.43 3.99
N PHE A 71 0.82 0.56 3.36
CA PHE A 71 -0.21 1.38 3.96
C PHE A 71 -1.57 0.77 3.65
N LYS A 72 -2.44 0.65 4.66
CA LYS A 72 -3.77 0.07 4.51
C LYS A 72 -4.81 1.04 5.05
N LEU A 73 -5.89 1.21 4.31
CA LEU A 73 -7.13 1.79 4.80
C LEU A 73 -8.02 0.64 5.25
N CYS A 74 -8.32 0.61 6.54
CA CYS A 74 -9.09 -0.43 7.18
C CYS A 74 -10.41 0.15 7.72
N THR A 75 -11.46 -0.66 7.73
CA THR A 75 -12.74 -0.36 8.35
C THR A 75 -13.07 -1.43 9.40
N LEU A 76 -13.95 -1.13 10.35
CA LEU A 76 -14.42 -2.13 11.30
C LEU A 76 -15.18 -3.25 10.56
N PRO A 77 -15.02 -4.53 10.94
CA PRO A 77 -14.31 -5.07 12.11
C PRO A 77 -12.82 -5.40 11.88
N GLY A 78 -12.15 -4.81 10.89
CA GLY A 78 -10.76 -5.11 10.51
C GLY A 78 -10.58 -5.40 9.02
N TYR A 79 -11.54 -5.01 8.18
CA TYR A 79 -11.51 -5.24 6.74
C TYR A 79 -10.61 -4.22 6.04
N THR A 80 -9.74 -4.67 5.14
CA THR A 80 -8.91 -3.77 4.32
C THR A 80 -9.71 -3.28 3.12
N TYR A 81 -10.02 -1.99 3.09
CA TYR A 81 -10.76 -1.34 2.01
C TYR A 81 -9.86 -0.91 0.84
N LYS A 82 -8.62 -0.50 1.14
CA LYS A 82 -7.61 -0.11 0.14
C LYS A 82 -6.21 -0.35 0.70
N LEU A 83 -5.27 -0.72 -0.15
CA LEU A 83 -3.86 -0.80 0.22
C LEU A 83 -2.96 -0.12 -0.82
N ARG A 84 -1.78 0.31 -0.37
CA ARG A 84 -0.71 0.85 -1.20
C ARG A 84 0.65 0.38 -0.68
N ILE A 85 1.50 -0.11 -1.58
CA ILE A 85 2.87 -0.50 -1.24
C ILE A 85 3.76 0.74 -1.28
N TYR A 86 4.63 0.89 -0.29
CA TYR A 86 5.70 1.87 -0.34
C TYR A 86 6.77 1.42 -1.34
N ALA A 87 6.98 2.19 -2.40
CA ALA A 87 7.90 1.87 -3.49
C ALA A 87 9.17 2.76 -3.52
N GLY A 88 9.44 3.53 -2.47
CA GLY A 88 10.55 4.50 -2.42
C GLY A 88 10.07 5.95 -2.46
N LYS A 89 11.01 6.89 -2.63
CA LYS A 89 10.69 8.31 -2.88
C LYS A 89 10.40 8.48 -4.37
N GLU A 90 9.22 9.01 -4.72
CA GLU A 90 8.90 9.40 -6.09
C GLU A 90 9.67 10.69 -6.41
N ASN A 91 10.35 10.74 -7.56
CA ASN A 91 11.13 11.91 -7.95
C ASN A 91 10.20 13.13 -8.11
N GLY A 92 10.42 14.17 -7.31
CA GLY A 92 9.70 15.44 -7.41
C GLY A 92 8.53 15.66 -6.44
N LYS A 93 8.21 14.68 -5.59
CA LYS A 93 7.27 14.87 -4.46
C LYS A 93 7.98 14.53 -3.17
N THR A 94 7.90 15.44 -2.20
CA THR A 94 8.22 15.10 -0.81
C THR A 94 7.17 14.09 -0.37
N ASN A 95 7.42 12.79 -0.60
CA ASN A 95 6.61 11.68 -0.11
C ASN A 95 6.73 11.58 1.41
N THR A 96 6.31 12.62 2.09
CA THR A 96 6.01 12.63 3.50
C THR A 96 4.83 11.68 3.67
N THR A 97 4.86 10.84 4.70
CA THR A 97 3.74 9.98 5.11
C THR A 97 2.37 10.65 4.89
N PRO A 98 2.14 11.93 5.24
CA PRO A 98 0.91 12.68 4.93
C PRO A 98 0.39 12.59 3.49
N GLU A 99 1.21 12.71 2.46
CA GLU A 99 0.71 12.74 1.05
C GLU A 99 0.26 11.36 0.57
N THR A 100 0.99 10.32 0.99
CA THR A 100 0.61 8.93 0.70
C THR A 100 -0.70 8.57 1.41
N LEU A 101 -0.85 9.05 2.65
CA LEU A 101 -2.09 8.91 3.43
C LEU A 101 -3.25 9.67 2.78
N LEU A 102 -3.02 10.91 2.31
CA LEU A 102 -4.03 11.72 1.62
C LEU A 102 -4.54 11.04 0.34
N CYS A 103 -3.64 10.42 -0.44
CA CYS A 103 -4.00 9.66 -1.65
C CYS A 103 -4.80 8.38 -1.35
N ILE A 104 -4.59 7.77 -0.18
CA ILE A 104 -5.38 6.62 0.26
C ILE A 104 -6.79 7.08 0.72
N CYS A 105 -6.89 8.28 1.29
CA CYS A 105 -8.10 8.80 1.95
C CYS A 105 -9.00 9.69 1.10
N SER A 106 -8.73 9.92 -0.18
CA SER A 106 -9.54 10.82 -1.04
C SER A 106 -10.99 10.37 -1.31
N THR A 107 -11.51 9.43 -0.53
CA THR A 107 -12.94 9.11 -0.41
C THR A 107 -13.56 10.02 0.66
N LYS A 108 -14.64 10.73 0.31
CA LYS A 108 -15.35 11.77 1.09
C LYS A 108 -15.34 11.55 2.63
N ALA A 109 -15.10 12.66 3.35
CA ALA A 109 -15.32 12.93 4.77
C ALA A 109 -15.79 11.72 5.60
N MET A 110 -14.82 10.98 6.14
CA MET A 110 -15.03 9.96 7.17
C MET A 110 -14.03 10.22 8.30
N HIS A 111 -14.44 10.00 9.54
CA HIS A 111 -13.58 10.20 10.70
C HIS A 111 -12.36 9.29 10.60
N LEU A 112 -11.20 9.88 10.36
CA LEU A 112 -9.93 9.18 10.26
C LEU A 112 -9.32 9.06 11.64
N VAL A 113 -9.20 7.83 12.13
CA VAL A 113 -8.41 7.53 13.33
C VAL A 113 -7.03 7.05 12.87
N TYR A 114 -5.98 7.78 13.25
CA TYR A 114 -4.60 7.35 13.04
C TYR A 114 -4.17 6.51 14.25
N ARG A 115 -3.71 5.27 14.03
CA ARG A 115 -3.15 4.41 15.09
C ARG A 115 -1.67 4.11 14.82
#